data_AF-A0A841JRT6-F1
#
_entry.id   AF-A0A841JRT6-F1
#
_cell.length_a   1.000
_cell.length_b   1.000
_cell.length_c   1.000
_cell.angle_alpha   90.00
_cell.angle_beta   90.00
_cell.angle_gamma   90.00
#
_symmetry.space_group_name_H-M   'P 1'
#
loop_
_entity.id
_entity.type
_entity.pdbx_description
1 polymer ?
#
loop_
_entity_poly.entity_id
_entity_poly.type
_entity_poly.pdbx_seq_one_letter_code
_entity_poly.pdbx_strand_id
1 'polypeptide(L)'
;MTTATTVVTLARFEQGLSWADFLVSATVNRDKFEQNYSNSVLTGEDMSFFRKTSELPNGPRKLLVIAEAWCGDVYRELPTAIHIAESAGMGLRIFLRDENPDIMGEFLSNNGKSRAIPVFVFYTADTRYITHFTERSASAHAGLALAIEQAKLKLNLPASASFGNLPDPERQLFLQEVISRIEPHADQWRRDAVREIRQRLATALHLPDASYR
;
A
#
# COMPACT_ATOMS: atom_id res chain seq x y z
N MET A 1 15.25 -18.77 -11.82
CA MET A 1 15.18 -17.94 -10.61
C MET A 1 15.22 -18.91 -9.44
N THR A 2 16.33 -18.94 -8.71
CA THR A 2 16.46 -19.72 -7.48
C THR A 2 15.31 -19.34 -6.56
N THR A 3 14.45 -20.32 -6.25
CA THR A 3 13.36 -20.21 -5.29
C THR A 3 13.98 -19.94 -3.92
N ALA A 4 14.25 -18.67 -3.61
CA ALA A 4 14.48 -18.27 -2.24
C ALA A 4 13.22 -18.66 -1.47
N THR A 5 13.36 -19.56 -0.51
CA THR A 5 12.28 -19.91 0.41
C THR A 5 11.90 -18.63 1.14
N THR A 6 10.67 -18.15 0.96
CA THR A 6 10.17 -16.98 1.68
C THR A 6 10.23 -17.24 3.19
N VAL A 7 10.56 -16.21 3.98
CA VAL A 7 10.51 -16.24 5.44
C VAL A 7 9.06 -16.26 5.95
N VAL A 8 8.08 -15.93 5.10
CA VAL A 8 6.65 -15.88 5.42
C VAL A 8 6.05 -17.30 5.40
N THR A 9 6.34 -18.06 6.46
CA THR A 9 5.64 -19.32 6.74
C THR A 9 4.22 -19.09 7.27
N LEU A 10 3.40 -20.15 7.34
CA LEU A 10 2.11 -20.12 8.03
C LEU A 10 2.21 -19.55 9.45
N ALA A 11 3.17 -20.04 10.24
CA ALA A 11 3.38 -19.60 11.62
C ALA A 11 3.88 -18.15 11.67
N ARG A 12 4.76 -17.75 10.74
CA ARG A 12 5.25 -16.36 10.65
C ARG A 12 4.11 -15.41 10.33
N PHE A 13 3.23 -15.76 9.40
CA PHE A 13 2.06 -14.95 9.03
C PHE A 13 1.18 -14.62 10.25
N GLU A 14 0.89 -15.61 11.10
CA GLU A 14 0.04 -15.41 12.28
C GLU A 14 0.63 -14.48 13.35
N GLN A 15 1.93 -14.16 13.29
CA GLN A 15 2.58 -13.24 14.23
C GLN A 15 2.29 -11.76 13.93
N GLY A 16 1.76 -11.44 12.75
CA GLY A 16 1.45 -10.06 12.38
C GLY A 16 0.27 -9.51 13.18
N LEU A 17 0.20 -8.18 13.27
CA LEU A 17 -0.89 -7.49 13.93
C LEU A 17 -2.20 -7.65 13.15
N SER A 18 -3.32 -7.75 13.86
CA SER A 18 -4.61 -7.48 13.26
C SER A 18 -4.75 -5.98 12.95
N TRP A 19 -5.76 -5.60 12.16
CA TRP A 19 -6.08 -4.19 11.94
C TRP A 19 -6.37 -3.45 13.25
N ALA A 20 -7.13 -4.08 14.16
CA ALA A 20 -7.46 -3.50 15.45
C ALA A 20 -6.21 -3.28 16.32
N ASP A 21 -5.32 -4.27 16.39
CA ASP A 21 -4.07 -4.16 17.16
C ASP A 21 -3.13 -3.11 16.56
N PHE A 22 -3.03 -3.04 15.22
CA PHE A 22 -2.27 -2.00 14.55
C PHE A 22 -2.79 -0.61 14.91
N LEU A 23 -4.11 -0.38 14.85
CA LEU A 23 -4.72 0.89 15.23
C LEU A 23 -4.46 1.25 16.70
N VAL A 24 -4.52 0.28 17.61
CA VAL A 24 -4.20 0.49 19.03
C VAL A 24 -2.74 0.90 19.21
N SER A 25 -1.82 0.31 18.44
CA SER A 25 -0.39 0.64 18.49
C SER A 25 -0.02 1.95 17.76
N ALA A 26 -0.89 2.46 16.89
CA ALA A 26 -0.64 3.67 16.10
C ALA A 26 -0.66 4.93 16.98
N THR A 27 0.52 5.41 17.39
CA THR A 27 0.70 6.62 18.18
C THR A 27 0.59 7.92 17.38
N VAL A 28 0.56 7.84 16.04
CA VAL A 28 0.44 8.97 15.11
C VAL A 28 -0.51 8.65 13.97
N ASN A 29 -1.13 9.68 13.38
CA ASN A 29 -2.05 9.59 12.23
C ASN A 29 -3.28 8.68 12.42
N ARG A 30 -3.62 8.27 13.65
CA ARG A 30 -4.76 7.38 13.94
C ARG A 30 -6.07 7.92 13.37
N ASP A 31 -6.29 9.23 13.52
CA ASP A 31 -7.42 9.97 12.94
C ASP A 31 -7.54 9.78 11.42
N LYS A 32 -6.41 9.85 10.70
CA LYS A 32 -6.38 9.67 9.24
C LYS A 32 -6.63 8.22 8.83
N PHE A 33 -6.12 7.27 9.61
CA PHE A 33 -6.41 5.85 9.41
C PHE A 33 -7.91 5.57 9.54
N GLU A 34 -8.53 6.07 10.61
CA GLU A 34 -9.97 5.92 10.85
C GLU A 34 -10.79 6.60 9.76
N GLN A 35 -10.44 7.84 9.38
CA GLN A 35 -11.10 8.58 8.31
C GLN A 35 -11.05 7.83 6.97
N ASN A 36 -9.86 7.38 6.55
CA ASN A 36 -9.68 6.68 5.27
C ASN A 36 -10.30 5.28 5.30
N TYR A 37 -10.40 4.65 6.47
CA TYR A 37 -11.14 3.41 6.67
C TYR A 37 -12.65 3.62 6.55
N SER A 38 -13.20 4.69 7.13
CA SER A 38 -14.63 5.02 6.94
C SER A 38 -14.98 5.44 5.51
N ASN A 39 -14.02 5.98 4.74
CA ASN A 39 -14.20 6.39 3.35
C ASN A 39 -13.59 5.38 2.36
N SER A 40 -14.23 4.21 2.21
CA SER A 40 -13.80 3.19 1.24
C SER A 40 -14.00 3.66 -0.20
N VAL A 41 -13.01 3.39 -1.06
CA VAL A 41 -13.08 3.67 -2.51
C VAL A 41 -13.48 2.46 -3.36
N LEU A 42 -13.65 1.28 -2.74
CA LEU A 42 -14.00 0.06 -3.46
C LEU A 42 -15.45 0.13 -3.96
N THR A 43 -15.63 -0.17 -5.24
CA THR A 43 -16.96 -0.33 -5.85
C THR A 43 -17.50 -1.75 -5.61
N GLY A 44 -18.80 -1.95 -5.91
CA GLY A 44 -19.41 -3.29 -5.93
C GLY A 44 -18.69 -4.27 -6.86
N GLU A 45 -18.15 -3.77 -7.97
CA GLU A 45 -17.38 -4.57 -8.92
C GLU A 45 -16.03 -4.98 -8.34
N ASP A 46 -15.32 -4.06 -7.68
CA ASP A 46 -14.04 -4.35 -7.03
C ASP A 46 -14.22 -5.43 -5.96
N MET A 47 -15.21 -5.28 -5.08
CA MET A 47 -15.53 -6.27 -4.05
C MET A 47 -15.88 -7.65 -4.66
N SER A 48 -16.67 -7.66 -5.74
CA SER A 48 -17.03 -8.89 -6.46
C SER A 48 -15.80 -9.57 -7.07
N PHE A 49 -14.89 -8.78 -7.63
CA PHE A 49 -13.63 -9.29 -8.18
C PHE A 49 -12.78 -9.95 -7.09
N PHE A 50 -12.52 -9.27 -5.97
CA PHE A 50 -11.67 -9.81 -4.90
C PHE A 50 -12.29 -11.08 -4.28
N ARG A 51 -13.61 -11.12 -4.12
CA ARG A 51 -14.31 -12.32 -3.64
C ARG A 51 -14.12 -13.50 -4.60
N LYS A 52 -14.45 -13.33 -5.88
CA LYS A 52 -14.33 -14.40 -6.89
C LYS A 52 -12.90 -14.90 -7.03
N THR A 53 -11.92 -14.00 -7.02
CA THR A 53 -10.51 -14.41 -7.09
C THR A 53 -10.06 -15.18 -5.86
N SER A 54 -10.52 -14.78 -4.66
CA SER A 54 -10.22 -15.53 -3.44
C SER A 54 -10.77 -16.96 -3.46
N GLU A 55 -11.93 -17.18 -4.10
CA GLU A 55 -12.61 -18.48 -4.14
C GLU A 55 -11.92 -19.52 -5.04
N LEU A 56 -11.00 -19.09 -5.90
CA LEU A 56 -10.22 -19.98 -6.76
C LEU A 56 -9.37 -20.96 -5.93
N PRO A 57 -9.11 -22.20 -6.42
CA PRO A 57 -8.31 -23.20 -5.69
C PRO A 57 -6.93 -22.71 -5.23
N ASN A 58 -6.30 -21.84 -6.01
CA ASN A 58 -5.02 -21.19 -5.70
C ASN A 58 -5.15 -19.67 -5.61
N GLY A 59 -6.35 -19.19 -5.24
CA GLY A 59 -6.64 -17.78 -5.08
C GLY A 59 -6.00 -17.17 -3.83
N PRO A 60 -5.96 -15.83 -3.74
CA PRO A 60 -5.51 -15.13 -2.55
C PRO A 60 -6.42 -15.46 -1.37
N ARG A 61 -5.83 -16.02 -0.31
CA ARG A 61 -6.49 -16.29 0.97
C ARG A 61 -5.86 -15.51 2.12
N LYS A 62 -4.66 -14.98 1.91
CA LYS A 62 -3.88 -14.24 2.88
C LYS A 62 -3.35 -12.95 2.27
N LEU A 63 -3.48 -11.87 3.02
CA LEU A 63 -2.94 -10.56 2.69
C LEU A 63 -1.99 -10.13 3.81
N LEU A 64 -0.69 -10.15 3.53
CA LEU A 64 0.33 -9.57 4.40
C LEU A 64 0.52 -8.12 4.03
N VAL A 65 0.52 -7.23 5.01
CA VAL A 65 0.80 -5.81 4.80
C VAL A 65 2.04 -5.39 5.57
N ILE A 66 3.01 -4.76 4.91
CA ILE A 66 4.15 -4.11 5.58
C ILE A 66 3.83 -2.63 5.70
N ALA A 67 3.82 -2.10 6.92
CA ALA A 67 3.30 -0.75 7.19
C ALA A 67 3.99 -0.08 8.38
N GLU A 68 3.85 1.24 8.45
CA GLU A 68 4.27 2.06 9.59
C GLU A 68 3.30 3.23 9.78
N ALA A 69 2.85 3.47 11.02
CA ALA A 69 1.81 4.47 11.31
C ALA A 69 2.23 5.92 10.95
N TRP A 70 3.52 6.21 10.98
CA TRP A 70 4.07 7.53 10.66
C TRP A 70 4.08 7.84 9.16
N CYS A 71 3.91 6.82 8.29
CA CYS A 71 4.09 7.00 6.85
C CYS A 71 2.82 7.55 6.18
N GLY A 72 3.01 8.60 5.38
CA GLY A 72 1.95 9.30 4.65
C GLY A 72 1.17 8.41 3.66
N ASP A 73 1.88 7.52 2.98
CA ASP A 73 1.28 6.57 2.05
C ASP A 73 0.52 5.46 2.76
N VAL A 74 1.01 5.05 3.93
CA VAL A 74 0.38 3.98 4.72
C VAL A 74 -0.98 4.42 5.22
N TYR A 75 -1.13 5.62 5.81
CA TYR A 75 -2.46 6.04 6.25
C TYR A 75 -3.45 6.25 5.10
N ARG A 76 -2.97 6.50 3.88
CA ARG A 76 -3.83 6.58 2.69
C ARG A 76 -4.25 5.20 2.21
N GLU A 77 -3.30 4.29 2.03
CA GLU A 77 -3.53 3.04 1.29
C GLU A 77 -3.83 1.83 2.17
N LEU A 78 -3.32 1.76 3.42
CA LEU A 78 -3.57 0.61 4.30
C LEU A 78 -5.07 0.33 4.48
N PRO A 79 -5.95 1.32 4.69
CA PRO A 79 -7.38 1.07 4.80
C PRO A 79 -7.99 0.44 3.54
N THR A 80 -7.48 0.76 2.35
CA THR A 80 -7.88 0.09 1.09
C THR A 80 -7.59 -1.41 1.16
N ALA A 81 -6.41 -1.81 1.65
CA ALA A 81 -6.04 -3.21 1.81
C ALA A 81 -6.92 -3.94 2.85
N ILE A 82 -7.34 -3.25 3.92
CA ILE A 82 -8.27 -3.80 4.91
C ILE A 82 -9.61 -4.14 4.23
N HIS A 83 -10.20 -3.19 3.50
CA HIS A 83 -11.46 -3.39 2.77
C HIS A 83 -11.37 -4.51 1.73
N ILE A 84 -10.24 -4.62 1.02
CA ILE A 84 -9.99 -5.72 0.08
C ILE A 84 -10.08 -7.06 0.81
N ALA A 85 -9.34 -7.23 1.92
CA ALA A 85 -9.33 -8.48 2.68
C ALA A 85 -10.71 -8.84 3.24
N GLU A 86 -11.42 -7.87 3.82
CA GLU A 86 -12.76 -8.06 4.38
C GLU A 86 -13.77 -8.48 3.30
N SER A 87 -13.76 -7.80 2.15
CA SER A 87 -14.70 -8.08 1.05
C SER A 87 -14.56 -9.50 0.47
N ALA A 88 -13.36 -10.07 0.59
CA ALA A 88 -12.97 -11.36 0.04
C ALA A 88 -12.80 -12.46 1.11
N GLY A 89 -13.01 -12.14 2.40
CA GLY A 89 -12.79 -13.08 3.50
C GLY A 89 -11.35 -13.59 3.61
N MET A 90 -10.36 -12.77 3.24
CA MET A 90 -8.95 -13.11 3.38
C MET A 90 -8.48 -12.89 4.82
N GLY A 91 -7.56 -13.74 5.29
CA GLY A 91 -6.81 -13.43 6.51
C GLY A 91 -5.85 -12.28 6.24
N LEU A 92 -5.90 -11.21 7.04
CA LEU A 92 -4.98 -10.06 6.93
C LEU A 92 -4.10 -9.93 8.17
N ARG A 93 -2.81 -9.68 7.95
CA ARG A 93 -1.80 -9.49 9.00
C ARG A 93 -0.85 -8.35 8.64
N ILE A 94 -0.62 -7.44 9.58
CA ILE A 94 0.20 -6.25 9.39
C ILE A 94 1.54 -6.44 10.12
N PHE A 95 2.65 -6.22 9.43
CA PHE A 95 4.00 -6.27 9.98
C PHE A 95 4.61 -4.88 9.94
N LEU A 96 5.15 -4.44 11.08
CA LEU A 96 5.87 -3.18 11.16
C LEU A 96 7.18 -3.31 10.37
N ARG A 97 7.40 -2.38 9.44
CA ARG A 97 8.54 -2.38 8.50
C ARG A 97 9.85 -2.45 9.25
N ASP A 98 9.99 -1.66 10.30
CA ASP A 98 11.27 -1.46 10.98
C ASP A 98 11.62 -2.64 11.89
N GLU A 99 10.61 -3.32 12.45
CA GLU A 99 10.76 -4.51 13.31
C GLU A 99 10.89 -5.82 12.53
N ASN A 100 10.54 -5.84 11.24
CA ASN A 100 10.55 -7.04 10.40
C ASN A 100 11.43 -6.85 9.14
N PRO A 101 12.75 -6.61 9.30
CA PRO A 101 13.66 -6.38 8.19
C PRO A 101 13.85 -7.60 7.28
N ASP A 102 13.65 -8.81 7.81
CA ASP A 102 13.65 -10.08 7.07
C ASP A 102 12.54 -10.11 6.03
N ILE A 103 11.30 -9.80 6.43
CA ILE A 103 10.13 -9.75 5.53
C ILE A 103 10.29 -8.60 4.54
N MET A 104 10.67 -7.41 5.01
CA MET A 104 10.86 -6.25 4.12
C MET A 104 11.98 -6.49 3.09
N GLY A 105 13.00 -7.28 3.42
CA GLY A 105 14.07 -7.65 2.51
C GLY A 105 13.61 -8.38 1.24
N GLU A 106 12.45 -9.05 1.29
CA GLU A 106 11.87 -9.75 0.12
C GLU A 106 11.18 -8.80 -0.87
N PHE A 107 10.79 -7.60 -0.43
CA PHE A 107 9.92 -6.69 -1.20
C PHE A 107 10.54 -5.30 -1.42
N LEU A 108 11.87 -5.24 -1.50
CA LEU A 108 12.59 -3.99 -1.80
C LEU A 108 12.23 -3.46 -3.19
N SER A 109 11.83 -2.19 -3.26
CA SER A 109 11.56 -1.49 -4.51
C SER A 109 12.81 -0.81 -5.08
N ASN A 110 12.68 -0.17 -6.24
CA ASN A 110 13.77 0.53 -6.93
C ASN A 110 15.02 -0.35 -7.14
N ASN A 111 14.81 -1.57 -7.63
CA ASN A 111 15.86 -2.57 -7.87
C ASN A 111 16.67 -2.88 -6.59
N GLY A 112 15.98 -3.11 -5.47
CA GLY A 112 16.61 -3.49 -4.20
C GLY A 112 17.13 -2.32 -3.35
N LYS A 113 16.82 -1.06 -3.71
CA LYS A 113 17.39 0.12 -3.06
C LYS A 113 16.47 0.80 -2.05
N SER A 114 15.18 0.48 -2.06
CA SER A 114 14.18 1.22 -1.28
C SER A 114 13.29 0.29 -0.48
N ARG A 115 13.12 0.59 0.82
CA ARG A 115 12.15 -0.04 1.73
C ARG A 115 10.83 0.75 1.70
N ALA A 116 10.21 0.82 0.52
CA ALA A 116 8.98 1.56 0.31
C ALA A 116 7.79 0.84 0.96
N ILE A 117 6.86 1.61 1.53
CA ILE A 117 5.68 1.10 2.24
C ILE A 117 4.44 1.97 1.93
N PRO A 118 3.21 1.42 1.97
CA PRO A 118 2.92 0.05 2.35
C PRO A 118 3.27 -0.98 1.26
N VAL A 119 3.49 -2.23 1.66
CA VAL A 119 3.56 -3.37 0.72
C VAL A 119 2.39 -4.27 0.98
N PHE A 120 1.59 -4.59 -0.05
CA PHE A 120 0.47 -5.53 0.01
C PHE A 120 0.88 -6.81 -0.70
N VAL A 121 1.05 -7.90 0.04
CA VAL A 121 1.49 -9.18 -0.51
C VAL A 121 0.36 -10.19 -0.41
N PHE A 122 -0.05 -10.71 -1.56
CA PHE A 122 -1.11 -11.68 -1.69
C PHE A 122 -0.53 -13.09 -1.72
N TYR A 123 -1.06 -13.95 -0.87
CA TYR A 123 -0.65 -15.34 -0.72
C TYR A 123 -1.85 -16.27 -0.82
N THR A 124 -1.59 -17.50 -1.25
CA THR A 124 -2.51 -18.62 -1.09
C THR A 124 -2.66 -19.01 0.39
N ALA A 125 -3.58 -19.94 0.70
CA ALA A 125 -3.80 -20.39 2.08
C ALA A 125 -2.53 -20.95 2.73
N ASP A 126 -1.71 -21.66 1.95
CA ASP A 126 -0.43 -22.27 2.30
C ASP A 126 0.77 -21.31 2.15
N THR A 127 0.54 -19.99 2.12
CA THR A 127 1.59 -18.96 2.07
C THR A 127 2.47 -18.98 0.80
N ARG A 128 1.97 -19.52 -0.32
CA ARG A 128 2.66 -19.37 -1.61
C ARG A 128 2.38 -17.99 -2.19
N TYR A 129 3.43 -17.30 -2.59
CA TYR A 129 3.36 -15.96 -3.16
C TYR A 129 2.54 -15.96 -4.47
N ILE A 130 1.64 -14.98 -4.60
CA ILE A 130 0.85 -14.73 -5.82
C ILE A 130 1.36 -13.46 -6.50
N THR A 131 1.23 -12.33 -5.82
CA THR A 131 1.65 -11.01 -6.33
C THR A 131 1.79 -10.02 -5.18
N HIS A 132 2.34 -8.83 -5.46
CA HIS A 132 2.34 -7.73 -4.52
C HIS A 132 2.16 -6.36 -5.20
N PHE A 133 1.70 -5.39 -4.41
CA PHE A 133 1.64 -3.97 -4.73
C PHE A 133 2.48 -3.19 -3.72
N THR A 134 3.20 -2.17 -4.18
CA THR A 134 4.15 -1.42 -3.36
C THR A 134 3.91 0.08 -3.47
N GLU A 135 3.77 0.72 -2.30
CA GLU A 135 3.73 2.15 -2.06
C GLU A 135 2.52 2.88 -2.64
N ARG A 136 2.47 3.08 -3.96
CA ARG A 136 1.51 3.97 -4.64
C ARG A 136 1.17 3.42 -6.03
N SER A 137 0.01 3.83 -6.54
CA SER A 137 -0.30 3.66 -7.96
C SER A 137 0.65 4.45 -8.85
N ALA A 138 0.76 4.08 -10.12
CA ALA A 138 1.59 4.81 -11.08
C ALA A 138 1.13 6.27 -11.23
N SER A 139 -0.19 6.53 -11.19
CA SER A 139 -0.74 7.89 -11.25
C SER A 139 -0.40 8.70 -10.00
N ALA A 140 -0.40 8.08 -8.83
CA ALA A 140 0.00 8.73 -7.58
C ALA A 140 1.50 9.05 -7.53
N HIS A 141 2.36 8.17 -8.05
CA HIS A 141 3.79 8.47 -8.21
C HIS A 141 4.02 9.69 -9.11
N ALA A 142 3.38 9.72 -10.28
CA ALA A 142 3.51 10.82 -11.22
C ALA A 142 2.93 12.13 -10.65
N GLY A 143 1.77 12.06 -10.02
CA GLY A 143 1.11 13.21 -9.41
C GLY A 143 1.86 13.79 -8.22
N LEU A 144 2.42 12.95 -7.35
CA LEU A 144 3.27 13.39 -6.24
C LEU A 144 4.55 14.06 -6.75
N ALA A 145 5.20 13.49 -7.77
CA ALA A 145 6.38 14.08 -8.39
C ALA A 145 6.08 15.48 -8.95
N LEU A 146 4.94 15.62 -9.65
CA LEU A 146 4.47 16.91 -10.16
C LEU A 146 4.17 17.91 -9.02
N ALA A 147 3.49 17.47 -7.97
CA ALA A 147 3.16 18.31 -6.82
C ALA A 147 4.42 18.81 -6.10
N ILE A 148 5.43 17.96 -5.96
CA ILE A 148 6.74 18.31 -5.40
C ILE A 148 7.42 19.40 -6.25
N GLU A 149 7.48 19.22 -7.58
CA GLU A 149 8.10 20.23 -8.46
C GLU A 149 7.33 21.56 -8.42
N GLN A 150 6.01 21.53 -8.42
CA GLN A 150 5.19 22.73 -8.30
C GLN A 150 5.35 23.44 -6.94
N ALA A 151 5.51 22.68 -5.85
CA ALA A 151 5.76 23.24 -4.52
C ALA A 151 7.14 23.92 -4.46
N LYS A 152 8.19 23.30 -5.04
CA LYS A 152 9.52 23.93 -5.15
C LYS A 152 9.45 25.25 -5.92
N LEU A 153 8.78 25.26 -7.08
CA LEU A 153 8.61 26.47 -7.88
C LEU A 153 7.85 27.57 -7.13
N LYS A 154 6.75 27.21 -6.45
CA LYS A 154 5.94 28.17 -5.68
C LYS A 154 6.71 28.82 -4.54
N LEU A 155 7.58 28.05 -3.87
CA LEU A 155 8.38 28.50 -2.74
C LEU A 155 9.76 29.02 -3.14
N ASN A 156 10.07 29.08 -4.44
CA ASN A 156 11.37 29.48 -4.98
C ASN A 156 12.55 28.68 -4.38
N LEU A 157 12.36 27.36 -4.22
CA LEU A 157 13.35 26.44 -3.66
C LEU A 157 14.28 25.88 -4.76
N PRO A 158 15.54 25.53 -4.43
CA PRO A 158 16.45 24.91 -5.38
C PRO A 158 15.95 23.53 -5.84
N ALA A 159 16.34 23.08 -7.02
CA ALA A 159 15.94 21.77 -7.56
C ALA A 159 16.32 20.59 -6.64
N SER A 160 17.42 20.73 -5.91
CA SER A 160 17.92 19.77 -4.92
C SER A 160 17.13 19.76 -3.61
N ALA A 161 16.20 20.69 -3.40
CA ALA A 161 15.36 20.72 -2.21
C ALA A 161 14.52 19.45 -2.10
N SER A 162 14.42 18.94 -0.88
CA SER A 162 13.65 17.76 -0.52
C SER A 162 13.21 17.90 0.92
N PHE A 163 12.23 17.08 1.32
CA PHE A 163 11.82 17.01 2.71
C PHE A 163 13.01 16.75 3.66
N GLY A 164 13.98 15.92 3.26
CA GLY A 164 15.11 15.52 4.10
C GLY A 164 16.23 16.54 4.25
N ASN A 165 16.28 17.61 3.45
CA ASN A 165 17.37 18.59 3.49
C ASN A 165 16.93 20.05 3.66
N LEU A 166 15.63 20.35 3.64
CA LEU A 166 15.12 21.68 3.96
C LEU A 166 15.19 21.99 5.46
N PRO A 167 15.50 23.23 5.88
CA PRO A 167 15.36 23.68 7.27
C PRO A 167 13.92 23.54 7.76
N ASP A 168 13.71 23.35 9.07
CA ASP A 168 12.38 23.01 9.62
C ASP A 168 11.24 23.99 9.21
N PRO A 169 11.40 25.33 9.26
CA PRO A 169 10.33 26.25 8.84
C PRO A 169 9.96 26.12 7.35
N GLU A 170 10.97 26.02 6.48
CA GLU A 170 10.77 25.82 5.04
C GLU A 170 10.19 24.44 4.74
N ARG A 171 10.62 23.42 5.49
CA ARG A 171 10.13 22.05 5.37
C ARG A 171 8.64 21.95 5.66
N GLN A 172 8.14 22.68 6.67
CA GLN A 172 6.71 22.71 6.99
C GLN A 172 5.88 23.38 5.89
N LEU A 173 6.33 24.53 5.38
CA LEU A 173 5.67 25.21 4.25
C LEU A 173 5.69 24.33 2.99
N PHE A 174 6.83 23.71 2.70
CA PHE A 174 6.97 22.77 1.59
C PHE A 174 6.00 21.59 1.71
N LEU A 175 5.89 20.98 2.89
CA LEU A 175 4.91 19.92 3.13
C LEU A 175 3.47 20.42 2.92
N GLN A 176 3.13 21.60 3.43
CA GLN A 176 1.78 22.17 3.28
C GLN A 176 1.43 22.40 1.80
N GLU A 177 2.37 22.89 1.00
CA GLU A 177 2.20 23.08 -0.44
C GLU A 177 2.05 21.74 -1.17
N VAL A 178 2.83 20.71 -0.82
CA VAL A 178 2.68 19.38 -1.41
C VAL A 178 1.34 18.75 -1.02
N ILE A 179 0.97 18.79 0.26
CA ILE A 179 -0.26 18.17 0.77
C ILE A 179 -1.49 18.78 0.10
N SER A 180 -1.58 20.12 0.03
CA SER A 180 -2.73 20.81 -0.58
C SER A 180 -2.92 20.48 -2.06
N ARG A 181 -1.85 20.10 -2.77
CA ARG A 181 -1.90 19.69 -4.18
C ARG A 181 -2.33 18.24 -4.35
N ILE A 182 -1.95 17.35 -3.43
CA ILE A 182 -2.24 15.92 -3.57
C ILE A 182 -3.57 15.52 -2.94
N GLU A 183 -4.05 16.25 -1.93
CA GLU A 183 -5.29 15.94 -1.21
C GLU A 183 -6.51 15.81 -2.13
N PRO A 184 -6.74 16.70 -3.12
CA PRO A 184 -7.87 16.57 -4.06
C PRO A 184 -7.83 15.30 -4.93
N HIS A 185 -6.66 14.66 -5.04
CA HIS A 185 -6.45 13.47 -5.87
C HIS A 185 -6.44 12.17 -5.07
N ALA A 186 -6.43 12.23 -3.73
CA ALA A 186 -6.20 11.09 -2.86
C ALA A 186 -7.15 9.92 -3.17
N ASP A 187 -8.45 10.18 -3.30
CA ASP A 187 -9.44 9.14 -3.60
C ASP A 187 -9.27 8.54 -4.99
N GLN A 188 -8.92 9.36 -5.98
CA GLN A 188 -8.65 8.85 -7.33
C GLN A 188 -7.41 7.96 -7.34
N TRP A 189 -6.37 8.33 -6.62
CA TRP A 189 -5.15 7.54 -6.49
C TRP A 189 -5.38 6.20 -5.82
N ARG A 190 -6.20 6.16 -4.76
CA ARG A 190 -6.62 4.89 -4.13
C ARG A 190 -7.42 4.01 -5.09
N ARG A 191 -8.33 4.58 -5.90
CA ARG A 191 -9.04 3.84 -6.96
C ARG A 191 -8.09 3.28 -8.02
N ASP A 192 -7.09 4.06 -8.40
CA ASP A 192 -6.07 3.62 -9.35
C ASP A 192 -5.20 2.49 -8.77
N ALA A 193 -4.87 2.55 -7.48
CA ALA A 193 -4.19 1.48 -6.76
C ALA A 193 -5.03 0.20 -6.76
N VAL A 194 -6.33 0.28 -6.46
CA VAL A 194 -7.26 -0.87 -6.53
C VAL A 194 -7.23 -1.49 -7.93
N ARG A 195 -7.33 -0.68 -8.99
CA ARG A 195 -7.28 -1.16 -10.38
C ARG A 195 -5.96 -1.85 -10.71
N GLU A 196 -4.82 -1.29 -10.30
CA GLU A 196 -3.51 -1.93 -10.50
C GLU A 196 -3.36 -3.23 -9.72
N ILE A 197 -3.88 -3.30 -8.49
CA ILE A 197 -3.93 -4.53 -7.68
C ILE A 197 -4.77 -5.60 -8.40
N ARG A 198 -5.96 -5.23 -8.93
CA ARG A 198 -6.82 -6.13 -9.71
C ARG A 198 -6.07 -6.69 -10.93
N GLN A 199 -5.38 -5.83 -11.68
CA GLN A 199 -4.57 -6.24 -12.83
C GLN A 199 -3.42 -7.18 -12.44
N ARG A 200 -2.71 -6.89 -11.36
CA ARG A 200 -1.63 -7.75 -10.85
C ARG A 200 -2.13 -9.14 -10.47
N LEU A 201 -3.27 -9.22 -9.78
CA LEU A 201 -3.90 -10.49 -9.44
C LEU A 201 -4.41 -11.23 -10.68
N ALA A 202 -5.04 -10.51 -11.61
CA ALA A 202 -5.48 -11.05 -12.89
C ALA A 202 -4.37 -11.77 -13.64
N THR A 203 -3.24 -11.08 -13.80
CA THR A 203 -2.05 -11.60 -14.49
C THR A 203 -1.47 -12.79 -13.73
N ALA A 204 -1.28 -12.67 -12.41
CA ALA A 204 -0.69 -13.74 -11.60
C ALA A 204 -1.56 -15.01 -11.54
N LEU A 205 -2.88 -14.87 -11.67
CA LEU A 205 -3.85 -15.96 -11.66
C LEU A 205 -4.27 -16.42 -13.06
N HIS A 206 -3.67 -15.86 -14.12
CA HIS A 206 -3.96 -16.16 -15.53
C HIS A 206 -5.46 -16.03 -15.88
N LEU A 207 -6.11 -15.01 -15.35
CA LEU A 207 -7.54 -14.76 -15.58
C LEU A 207 -7.77 -14.01 -16.90
N PRO A 208 -8.85 -14.32 -17.65
CA PRO A 208 -9.11 -13.71 -18.96
C PRO A 208 -9.46 -12.21 -18.86
N ASP A 209 -8.94 -11.42 -19.80
CA ASP A 209 -9.02 -9.94 -19.87
C ASP A 209 -10.44 -9.34 -19.83
N ALA A 210 -11.47 -10.13 -20.12
CA ALA A 210 -12.87 -9.67 -20.13
C ALA A 210 -13.47 -9.42 -18.73
N SER A 211 -12.71 -9.66 -17.65
CA SER A 211 -13.18 -9.55 -16.26
C SER A 211 -12.88 -8.19 -15.60
N TYR A 212 -12.40 -7.19 -16.37
CA TYR A 212 -11.73 -5.99 -15.86
C TYR A 212 -12.17 -4.65 -16.48
N ARG A 213 -13.28 -4.64 -17.23
CA ARG A 213 -13.87 -3.40 -17.77
C ARG A 213 -15.12 -3.01 -17.02
#